data_AF-X0S7P1-F1
#
_entry.id   AF-X0S7P1-F1
#
_cell.length_a   1.000
_cell.length_b   1.000
_cell.length_c   1.000
_cell.angle_alpha   90.00
_cell.angle_beta   90.00
_cell.angle_gamma   90.00
#
_symmetry.space_group_name_H-M   'P 1'
#
loop_
_entity.id
_entity.type
_entity.pdbx_description
1 polymer ?
#
loop_
_entity_poly.entity_id
_entity_poly.type
_entity_poly.pdbx_seq_one_letter_code
_entity_poly.pdbx_strand_id
1 'polypeptide(L)'
;MVKEKKGGLNVFEKYLTVWVLLCIIIGIIFGKVIPGLAKYLDGLAIYIGDAPVVSIPIAICLFFMMYPIMVKIDFGEVVKAGKSIKPVGLTLFANWAIKPFTMYAISIFFLGFLFKNFIGSEAMDLVKLPPGADWA
;
A
#
# COMPACT_ATOMS: atom_id res chain seq x y z
N MET A 1 33.48 9.68 15.77
CA MET A 1 32.89 8.47 16.39
C MET A 1 31.44 8.79 16.72
N VAL A 2 30.50 8.35 15.88
CA VAL A 2 29.07 8.46 16.18
C VAL A 2 28.78 7.47 17.30
N LYS A 3 28.39 7.99 18.47
CA LYS A 3 28.05 7.19 19.64
C LYS A 3 26.72 6.49 19.35
N GLU A 4 26.79 5.26 18.88
CA GLU A 4 25.65 4.33 18.79
C GLU A 4 25.00 4.25 20.17
N LYS A 5 23.90 4.99 20.33
CA LYS A 5 23.04 4.86 21.50
C LYS A 5 22.33 3.52 21.32
N LYS A 6 22.90 2.44 21.89
CA LYS A 6 22.18 1.20 22.17
C LYS A 6 21.08 1.48 23.20
N GLY A 7 20.06 2.25 22.81
CA GLY A 7 18.79 2.28 23.50
C GLY A 7 18.04 1.04 23.04
N GLY A 8 17.61 0.19 23.97
CA GLY A 8 16.67 -0.88 23.64
C GLY A 8 15.46 -0.30 22.91
N LEU A 9 14.89 -1.08 21.99
CA LEU A 9 13.68 -0.72 21.23
C LEU A 9 12.66 -0.05 22.15
N ASN A 10 12.20 1.14 21.77
CA ASN A 10 11.17 1.86 22.52
C ASN A 10 9.92 0.96 22.63
N VAL A 11 9.16 1.04 23.72
CA VAL A 11 7.91 0.30 23.93
C VAL A 11 6.98 0.44 22.71
N PHE A 12 6.95 1.63 22.09
CA PHE A 12 6.20 1.87 20.86
C PHE A 12 6.70 1.02 19.67
N GLU A 13 8.02 1.00 19.43
CA GLU A 13 8.64 0.22 18.35
C GLU A 13 8.48 -1.28 18.58
N LYS A 14 8.61 -1.72 19.84
CA LYS A 14 8.46 -3.12 20.24
C LYS A 14 7.05 -3.65 20.02
N TYR A 15 6.02 -2.82 20.28
CA TYR A 15 4.62 -3.20 20.13
C TYR A 15 3.96 -2.62 18.87
N LEU A 16 4.74 -2.20 17.86
CA LEU A 16 4.23 -1.55 16.65
C LEU A 16 3.14 -2.37 15.95
N THR A 17 3.29 -3.69 15.86
CA THR A 17 2.29 -4.59 15.27
C THR A 17 0.95 -4.54 16.02
N VAL A 18 0.98 -4.46 17.35
CA VAL A 18 -0.24 -4.35 18.18
C VAL A 18 -0.91 -3.01 17.96
N TRP A 19 -0.13 -1.92 17.95
CA TRP A 19 -0.65 -0.58 17.66
C TRP A 19 -1.28 -0.49 16.27
N VAL A 20 -0.64 -1.05 15.24
CA VAL A 20 -1.19 -1.11 13.88
C VAL A 20 -2.51 -1.89 13.85
N LEU A 21 -2.57 -3.06 14.51
CA LEU A 21 -3.80 -3.85 14.57
C LEU A 21 -4.93 -3.09 15.27
N LEU A 22 -4.64 -2.40 16.37
CA LEU A 22 -5.61 -1.55 17.07
C LEU A 22 -6.11 -0.42 16.17
N CYS A 23 -5.22 0.27 15.45
CA CYS A 23 -5.60 1.32 14.49
C CYS A 23 -6.51 0.79 13.38
N ILE A 24 -6.26 -0.42 12.85
CA ILE A 24 -7.11 -1.06 11.84
C ILE A 24 -8.51 -1.33 12.41
N ILE A 25 -8.61 -1.96 13.58
CA ILE A 25 -9.89 -2.29 14.23
C ILE A 25 -10.69 -1.02 14.51
N ILE A 26 -10.05 -0.01 15.10
CA ILE A 26 -10.66 1.28 15.37
C ILE A 26 -11.13 1.93 14.07
N GLY A 27 -10.29 1.96 13.03
CA GLY A 27 -10.65 2.51 11.72
C GLY A 27 -11.90 1.85 11.11
N ILE A 28 -12.00 0.52 11.20
CA ILE A 28 -13.17 -0.23 10.71
C ILE A 28 -14.43 0.14 11.51
N ILE A 29 -14.35 0.19 12.85
CA ILE A 29 -15.49 0.55 13.69
C ILE A 29 -15.95 1.97 13.39
N PHE A 30 -15.02 2.92 13.33
CA PHE A 30 -15.32 4.33 13.02
C PHE A 30 -15.94 4.49 11.62
N GLY A 31 -15.42 3.78 10.61
CA GLY A 31 -15.98 3.79 9.26
C GLY A 31 -17.42 3.26 9.18
N LYS A 32 -17.79 2.30 10.05
CA LYS A 32 -19.16 1.75 10.12
C LYS A 32 -20.12 2.63 10.90
N VAL A 33 -19.67 3.27 11.98
CA VAL A 33 -20.52 4.08 12.86
C VAL A 33 -20.76 5.49 12.29
N ILE A 34 -19.79 6.04 11.55
CA ILE A 34 -19.85 7.40 10.99
C ILE A 34 -19.71 7.33 9.45
N PRO A 35 -20.76 6.89 8.72
CA PRO A 35 -20.70 6.78 7.25
C PRO A 35 -20.51 8.15 6.57
N GLY A 36 -20.86 9.25 7.24
CA GLY A 36 -20.61 10.61 6.76
C GLY A 36 -19.12 10.96 6.67
N LEU A 37 -18.28 10.38 7.52
CA LEU A 37 -16.83 10.62 7.50
C LEU A 37 -16.18 9.93 6.31
N ALA A 38 -16.55 8.68 6.02
CA ALA A 38 -16.08 7.96 4.83
C ALA A 38 -16.46 8.72 3.54
N LYS A 39 -17.72 9.15 3.42
CA LYS A 39 -18.18 9.96 2.28
C LYS A 39 -17.47 11.31 2.15
N TYR A 40 -17.13 11.95 3.28
CA TYR A 40 -16.38 13.21 3.26
C TYR A 40 -14.92 13.01 2.83
N LEU A 41 -14.28 11.94 3.30
CA LEU A 41 -12.91 11.57 2.91
C LEU A 41 -12.82 11.13 1.45
N ASP A 42 -13.83 10.40 0.96
CA ASP A 42 -13.98 10.07 -0.46
C ASP A 42 -14.28 11.32 -1.29
N GLY A 43 -15.08 12.25 -0.79
CA GLY A 43 -15.35 13.54 -1.45
C GLY A 43 -14.12 14.47 -1.53
N LEU A 44 -13.12 14.25 -0.69
CA LEU A 44 -11.80 14.88 -0.76
C LEU A 44 -10.83 14.11 -1.69
N ALA A 45 -11.31 13.15 -2.47
CA ALA A 45 -10.52 12.50 -3.50
C ALA A 45 -10.27 13.42 -4.69
N ILE A 46 -9.07 13.31 -5.24
CA ILE A 46 -8.76 13.87 -6.54
C ILE A 46 -9.33 12.89 -7.58
N TYR A 47 -10.36 13.35 -8.29
CA TYR A 47 -10.98 12.60 -9.37
C TYR A 47 -10.28 12.90 -10.69
N ILE A 48 -9.91 11.85 -11.43
CA ILE A 48 -9.44 11.95 -12.82
C ILE A 48 -10.49 11.20 -13.66
N GLY A 49 -11.40 11.95 -14.31
CA GLY A 49 -12.63 11.38 -14.86
C GLY A 49 -13.59 10.92 -13.75
N ASP A 50 -14.20 9.75 -13.92
CA ASP A 50 -15.15 9.14 -12.95
C ASP A 50 -14.46 8.31 -11.83
N ALA A 51 -13.13 8.24 -11.82
CA ALA A 51 -12.39 7.38 -10.89
C ALA A 51 -11.72 8.21 -9.76
N PRO A 52 -11.99 7.91 -8.48
CA PRO A 52 -11.22 8.47 -7.38
C PRO A 52 -9.81 7.85 -7.40
N VAL A 53 -8.79 8.69 -7.59
CA VAL A 53 -7.40 8.21 -7.73
C VAL A 53 -6.73 8.12 -6.38
N VAL A 54 -6.72 9.23 -5.61
CA VAL A 54 -6.16 9.29 -4.26
C VAL A 54 -6.88 10.39 -3.45
N SER A 55 -7.24 10.09 -2.20
CA SER A 55 -7.75 11.08 -1.23
C SER A 55 -6.67 12.06 -0.78
N ILE A 56 -6.97 13.36 -0.73
CA ILE A 56 -6.01 14.40 -0.29
C ILE A 56 -5.38 14.07 1.08
N PRO A 57 -6.14 13.65 2.12
CA PRO A 57 -5.54 13.28 3.41
C PRO A 57 -4.54 12.11 3.30
N ILE A 58 -4.87 11.09 2.51
CA ILE A 58 -4.01 9.92 2.29
C ILE A 58 -2.76 10.34 1.53
N ALA A 59 -2.88 11.18 0.50
CA ALA A 59 -1.74 11.71 -0.24
C ALA A 59 -0.75 12.46 0.68
N ILE A 60 -1.25 13.28 1.60
CA ILE A 60 -0.43 14.01 2.59
C ILE A 60 0.30 13.01 3.50
N CYS A 61 -0.40 12.00 4.02
CA CYS A 61 0.22 10.95 4.84
C CYS A 61 1.32 10.20 4.08
N LEU A 62 1.05 9.78 2.84
CA LEU A 62 2.04 9.09 1.99
C LEU A 62 3.24 9.99 1.68
N PHE A 63 3.01 11.28 1.43
CA PHE A 63 4.09 12.25 1.23
C PHE A 63 4.98 12.34 2.47
N PHE A 64 4.41 12.47 3.67
CA PHE A 64 5.20 12.50 4.91
C PHE A 64 5.89 11.18 5.24
N MET A 65 5.40 10.03 4.75
CA MET A 65 6.11 8.77 4.88
C MET A 65 7.30 8.66 3.91
N MET A 66 7.15 9.19 2.70
CA MET A 66 8.19 9.12 1.66
C MET A 66 9.28 10.18 1.85
N TYR A 67 8.91 11.40 2.26
CA TYR A 67 9.80 12.55 2.38
C TYR A 67 11.04 12.28 3.26
N PRO A 68 10.94 11.67 4.46
CA PRO A 68 12.09 11.38 5.31
C PRO A 68 13.09 10.43 4.66
N ILE A 69 12.62 9.49 3.84
CA ILE A 69 13.49 8.57 3.11
C ILE A 69 14.21 9.35 2.01
N MET A 70 13.47 10.16 1.24
CA MET A 70 14.02 10.95 0.13
C MET A 70 15.14 11.89 0.57
N VAL A 71 14.97 12.63 1.67
CA VAL A 71 15.99 13.58 2.16
C VAL A 71 17.20 12.89 2.81
N LYS A 72 17.07 11.61 3.19
CA LYS A 72 18.16 10.81 3.78
C LYS A 72 19.00 10.07 2.73
N ILE A 73 18.61 10.11 1.46
CA ILE A 73 19.35 9.44 0.39
C ILE A 73 20.65 10.21 0.12
N ASP A 74 21.78 9.50 0.22
CA ASP A 74 23.08 9.98 -0.23
C ASP A 74 23.31 9.61 -1.70
N PHE A 75 23.42 10.61 -2.57
CA PHE A 75 23.65 10.41 -4.00
C PHE A 75 24.95 9.66 -4.30
N GLY A 76 25.98 9.75 -3.45
CA GLY A 76 27.22 9.00 -3.61
C GLY A 76 27.02 7.49 -3.47
N GLU A 77 26.17 7.07 -2.53
CA GLU A 77 25.82 5.67 -2.34
C GLU A 77 24.90 5.15 -3.47
N VAL A 78 24.04 5.99 -4.03
CA VAL A 78 23.24 5.65 -5.23
C VAL A 78 24.14 5.35 -6.43
N VAL A 79 25.17 6.18 -6.67
CA VAL A 79 26.13 5.95 -7.76
C VAL A 79 26.93 4.66 -7.55
N LYS A 80 27.36 4.36 -6.32
CA LYS A 80 27.98 3.07 -5.99
C LYS A 80 27.05 1.89 -6.20
N ALA A 81 25.80 1.98 -5.75
CA ALA A 81 24.80 0.94 -5.92
C ALA A 81 24.55 0.66 -7.42
N GLY A 82 24.54 1.70 -8.25
CA GLY A 82 24.45 1.57 -9.71
C GLY A 82 25.60 0.79 -10.35
N LYS A 83 26.81 0.80 -9.76
CA LYS A 83 27.95 -0.02 -10.23
C LYS A 83 27.76 -1.50 -9.90
N SER A 84 26.97 -1.83 -8.88
CA SER A 84 26.60 -3.20 -8.51
C SER A 84 25.29 -3.64 -9.18
N ILE A 85 25.31 -3.80 -10.51
CA ILE A 85 24.11 -4.07 -11.32
C ILE A 85 23.42 -5.39 -10.95
N LYS A 86 24.17 -6.45 -10.62
CA LYS A 86 23.60 -7.77 -10.32
C LYS A 86 22.62 -7.74 -9.12
N PRO A 87 23.01 -7.29 -7.91
CA PRO A 87 22.08 -7.24 -6.77
C PRO A 87 20.98 -6.19 -6.92
N VAL A 88 21.27 -5.03 -7.52
CA VAL A 88 20.27 -3.97 -7.75
C VAL A 88 19.22 -4.43 -8.76
N GLY A 89 19.66 -5.05 -9.86
CA GLY A 89 18.78 -5.59 -10.89
C GLY A 89 17.88 -6.71 -10.36
N LEU A 90 18.42 -7.62 -9.54
CA LEU A 90 17.61 -8.66 -8.89
C LEU A 90 16.55 -8.06 -7.97
N THR A 91 16.92 -7.05 -7.18
CA THR A 91 15.99 -6.37 -6.27
C THR A 91 14.91 -5.62 -7.03
N LEU A 92 15.26 -4.92 -8.11
CA LEU A 92 14.30 -4.25 -8.98
C LEU A 92 13.36 -5.25 -9.64
N PHE A 93 13.88 -6.35 -10.19
CA PHE A 93 13.08 -7.40 -10.79
C PHE A 93 12.10 -8.02 -9.78
N ALA A 94 12.57 -8.35 -8.57
CA ALA A 94 11.70 -8.88 -7.53
C ALA A 94 10.63 -7.85 -7.10
N ASN A 95 11.00 -6.57 -6.95
CA ASN A 95 10.09 -5.53 -6.48
C ASN A 95 9.05 -5.11 -7.53
N TRP A 96 9.45 -5.04 -8.80
CA TRP A 96 8.61 -4.52 -9.89
C TRP A 96 7.98 -5.59 -10.77
N ALA A 97 8.61 -6.75 -10.95
CA ALA A 97 8.01 -7.86 -11.68
C ALA A 97 7.30 -8.81 -10.70
N ILE A 98 8.01 -9.38 -9.74
CA ILE A 98 7.44 -10.46 -8.91
C ILE A 98 6.28 -9.93 -8.04
N LYS A 99 6.49 -8.85 -7.29
CA LYS A 99 5.47 -8.37 -6.34
C LYS A 99 4.11 -8.05 -6.99
N PRO A 100 4.00 -7.31 -8.11
CA PRO A 100 2.70 -7.02 -8.71
C PRO A 100 1.97 -8.29 -9.18
N PHE A 101 2.68 -9.24 -9.82
CA PHE A 101 2.05 -10.48 -10.28
C PHE A 101 1.68 -11.40 -9.11
N THR A 102 2.49 -11.46 -8.06
CA THR A 102 2.13 -12.19 -6.84
C THR A 102 0.91 -11.58 -6.17
N MET A 103 0.83 -10.25 -6.06
CA MET A 103 -0.35 -9.57 -5.51
C MET A 103 -1.61 -9.87 -6.33
N TYR A 104 -1.51 -9.79 -7.65
CA TYR A 104 -2.61 -10.12 -8.56
C TYR A 104 -3.06 -11.58 -8.44
N ALA A 105 -2.11 -12.52 -8.45
CA ALA A 105 -2.40 -13.95 -8.31
C ALA A 105 -3.08 -14.29 -6.99
N ILE A 106 -2.57 -13.75 -5.87
CA ILE A 106 -3.18 -13.91 -4.55
C ILE A 106 -4.58 -13.29 -4.54
N SER A 107 -4.73 -12.07 -5.06
CA SER A 107 -6.03 -11.37 -5.13
C SER A 107 -7.06 -12.20 -5.89
N ILE A 108 -6.74 -12.71 -7.08
CA ILE A 108 -7.64 -13.56 -7.87
C ILE A 108 -7.97 -14.86 -7.14
N PHE A 109 -6.98 -15.52 -6.54
CA PHE A 109 -7.22 -16.78 -5.84
C PHE A 109 -8.22 -16.58 -4.69
N PHE A 110 -8.00 -15.57 -3.85
CA PHE A 110 -8.86 -15.32 -2.70
C PHE A 110 -10.20 -14.70 -3.09
N LEU A 111 -10.22 -13.62 -3.86
CA LEU A 111 -11.44 -12.92 -4.20
C LEU A 111 -12.24 -13.65 -5.30
N GLY A 112 -11.56 -14.18 -6.32
CA GLY A 112 -12.18 -14.83 -7.48
C GLY A 112 -12.60 -16.28 -7.28
N PHE A 113 -11.90 -17.05 -6.45
CA PHE A 113 -12.21 -18.47 -6.24
C PHE A 113 -12.69 -18.77 -4.82
N LEU A 114 -11.89 -18.44 -3.79
CA LEU A 114 -12.17 -18.88 -2.42
C LEU A 114 -13.36 -18.12 -1.80
N PHE A 115 -13.39 -16.81 -1.91
CA PHE A 115 -14.38 -15.94 -1.29
C PHE A 115 -15.55 -15.59 -2.21
N LYS A 116 -15.52 -15.94 -3.48
CA LYS A 116 -16.61 -15.68 -4.44
C LYS A 116 -17.99 -16.04 -3.89
N ASN A 117 -18.10 -17.20 -3.23
CA ASN A 117 -19.36 -17.68 -2.65
C ASN A 117 -19.73 -17.01 -1.30
N PHE A 118 -18.77 -16.36 -0.63
CA PHE A 118 -18.97 -15.72 0.68
C PHE A 118 -19.35 -14.23 0.59
N ILE A 119 -18.80 -13.49 -0.39
CA ILE A 119 -19.01 -12.03 -0.55
C ILE A 119 -20.03 -11.68 -1.66
N GLY A 120 -20.41 -12.64 -2.51
CA GLY A 120 -21.31 -12.41 -3.64
C GLY A 120 -20.62 -11.76 -4.85
N SER A 121 -21.19 -11.93 -6.05
CA SER A 121 -20.61 -11.41 -7.29
C SER A 121 -20.64 -9.88 -7.40
N GLU A 122 -21.50 -9.20 -6.61
CA GLU A 122 -21.63 -7.74 -6.63
C GLU A 122 -20.52 -7.02 -5.85
N ALA A 123 -19.86 -7.71 -4.92
CA ALA A 123 -18.73 -7.15 -4.16
C ALA A 123 -17.39 -7.29 -4.90
N MET A 124 -17.39 -7.95 -6.06
CA MET A 124 -16.21 -8.15 -6.89
C MET A 124 -16.11 -7.01 -7.90
N ASP A 125 -15.27 -6.02 -7.60
CA ASP A 125 -14.90 -4.99 -8.56
C ASP A 125 -13.88 -5.57 -9.54
N LEU A 126 -14.39 -6.32 -10.53
CA LEU A 126 -13.59 -6.84 -11.63
C LEU A 126 -13.06 -5.62 -12.39
N VAL A 127 -11.73 -5.47 -12.43
CA VAL A 127 -11.05 -4.51 -13.31
C VAL A 127 -11.77 -4.54 -14.65
N LYS A 128 -12.40 -3.42 -15.04
CA LYS A 128 -13.15 -3.32 -16.30
C LYS A 128 -12.33 -4.00 -17.38
N LEU A 129 -12.88 -5.07 -17.95
CA LEU A 129 -12.17 -5.87 -18.94
C LEU A 129 -11.69 -4.92 -20.05
N PRO A 130 -10.48 -5.12 -20.58
CA PRO A 130 -10.05 -4.39 -21.76
C PRO A 130 -11.17 -4.52 -22.81
N PRO A 131 -11.52 -3.44 -23.52
CA PRO A 131 -12.64 -3.47 -24.46
C PRO A 131 -12.45 -4.63 -25.45
N GLY A 132 -13.33 -5.63 -25.38
CA GLY A 132 -13.30 -6.83 -26.22
C GLY A 132 -12.84 -8.14 -25.56
N ALA A 133 -12.67 -8.19 -24.24
CA ALA A 133 -12.48 -9.46 -23.53
C ALA A 133 -13.77 -9.86 -22.80
N ASP A 134 -14.46 -10.86 -23.32
CA ASP A 134 -15.60 -11.57 -22.74
C ASP A 134 -15.22 -13.03 -22.51
N TRP A 135 -14.45 -13.28 -21.46
CA TRP A 135 -14.12 -14.64 -21.05
C TRP A 135 -14.98 -15.07 -19.87
N ALA A 136 -16.23 -15.42 -20.20
CA ALA A 136 -17.22 -16.20 -19.44
C ALA A 136 -17.78 -15.62 -18.13
#